data_AF-A0AAW1EWG0-F1
#
_entry.id   AF-A0AAW1EWG0-F1
#
_cell.length_a   1.000
_cell.length_b   1.000
_cell.length_c   1.000
_cell.angle_alpha   90.00
_cell.angle_beta   90.00
_cell.angle_gamma   90.00
#
_symmetry.space_group_name_H-M   'P 1'
#
loop_
_entity.id
_entity.type
_entity.pdbx_description
1 polymer ?
#
loop_
_entity_poly.entity_id
_entity_poly.type
_entity_poly.pdbx_seq_one_letter_code
_entity_poly.pdbx_strand_id
1 'polypeptide(L)'
;MGCACCKHKKSAKEAAAAAIDVTDLCPSNADGGLSAALTQGRYCPDPTQNIPDFNKGFSSSTIFPNTNTHQRPGGITSGGVTLFIALYDYDARTEDDLTFQKGEKFQIINNTEGDWWEARSLDTGHSGYIPSNYVAPVDSIQAEEWYFGKMGRKDAERQLLGSTNQRGTFLIRESETTKGAYSLSIRDWDDNKGDHVKHYKIRKLDNGGYYITTRSQFDTVQQLVEHYTERAAGLCCRLIGNCKRGMPKLADLSVKTKDMWEIPRESLQLIKKLGNGQFGEVWMGMWNGTTKVAVKTLKPGTMSPEAFLEEAQIMKRLRHDKLVQLYAVVSEEPIYIITEFMSQGSLLDFLKDGEGQDLKLPQLVDMAAQIAAGMAYIERMNYIHRDLRAANILVGDNLVCKIADFGLARLIEDNEYTARQGAKFPIKWTAPEAALYGRFTIKSDVWSFGILLTELITKGRVPYPGMNNREVLEQVERGYRMPCAPGCPASLHELMVQCWRREADERHTFEYLQSFLEDYFTATEPQYQPGENL
;
A
#
# COMPACT_ATOMS: atom_id res chain seq x y z
N MET A 1 0.06 7.94 -65.77
CA MET A 1 1.06 8.64 -66.60
C MET A 1 2.04 9.32 -65.66
N GLY A 2 3.31 8.90 -65.66
CA GLY A 2 4.33 9.41 -64.74
C GLY A 2 5.08 10.64 -65.27
N CYS A 3 5.95 11.22 -64.44
CA CYS A 3 7.41 11.16 -64.60
C CYS A 3 8.11 11.99 -63.50
N ALA A 4 9.31 11.56 -63.17
CA ALA A 4 10.21 12.09 -62.15
C ALA A 4 11.11 13.23 -62.67
N CYS A 5 11.75 13.97 -61.75
CA CYS A 5 13.16 14.34 -61.90
C CYS A 5 13.80 14.73 -60.55
N CYS A 6 14.85 13.98 -60.19
CA CYS A 6 15.84 14.29 -59.18
C CYS A 6 16.75 15.46 -59.61
N LYS A 7 17.34 16.19 -58.64
CA LYS A 7 18.79 16.49 -58.65
C LYS A 7 19.30 16.94 -57.28
N HIS A 8 20.45 16.39 -56.93
CA HIS A 8 21.23 16.53 -55.72
C HIS A 8 21.67 17.96 -55.36
N LYS A 9 21.83 18.22 -54.06
CA LYS A 9 23.02 18.93 -53.53
C LYS A 9 23.34 18.48 -52.10
N LYS A 10 24.55 17.95 -51.93
CA LYS A 10 25.25 17.70 -50.67
C LYS A 10 25.58 19.04 -49.98
N SER A 11 25.51 19.08 -48.65
CA SER A 11 26.45 19.86 -47.84
C SER A 11 26.57 19.21 -46.45
N ALA A 12 27.76 18.68 -46.18
CA ALA A 12 28.20 18.26 -44.86
C ALA A 12 28.30 19.49 -43.93
N LYS A 13 28.01 19.29 -42.65
CA LYS A 13 28.54 20.14 -41.59
C LYS A 13 28.79 19.28 -40.35
N GLU A 14 30.04 18.88 -40.21
CA GLU A 14 30.65 18.52 -38.94
C GLU A 14 30.55 19.73 -37.99
N ALA A 15 30.11 19.49 -36.76
CA ALA A 15 30.26 20.45 -35.67
C ALA A 15 31.00 19.71 -34.55
N ALA A 16 32.25 20.15 -34.37
CA ALA A 16 33.19 19.66 -33.38
C ALA A 16 32.65 19.84 -31.96
N ALA A 17 32.82 18.78 -31.16
CA ALA A 17 32.73 18.84 -29.71
C ALA A 17 33.95 19.62 -29.19
N ALA A 18 33.72 20.80 -28.66
CA ALA A 18 34.70 21.50 -27.84
C ALA A 18 34.51 21.04 -26.39
N ALA A 19 35.39 20.13 -25.95
CA ALA A 19 35.62 19.86 -24.55
C ALA A 19 36.26 21.10 -23.92
N ILE A 20 35.64 21.66 -22.88
CA ILE A 20 36.25 22.68 -22.05
C ILE A 20 36.95 21.94 -20.91
N ASP A 21 38.28 21.95 -21.00
CA ASP A 21 39.21 21.55 -19.97
C ASP A 21 39.30 22.69 -18.94
N VAL A 22 38.99 22.40 -17.68
CA VAL A 22 39.24 23.32 -16.56
C VAL A 22 40.13 22.56 -15.57
N THR A 23 41.41 22.59 -15.88
CA THR A 23 42.49 22.34 -14.92
C THR A 23 42.84 23.66 -14.23
N ASP A 24 43.31 23.52 -12.99
CA ASP A 24 43.85 24.55 -12.11
C ASP A 24 42.89 25.56 -11.48
N LEU A 25 42.66 25.39 -10.17
CA LEU A 25 42.94 26.38 -9.12
C LEU A 25 42.80 25.73 -7.74
N CYS A 26 43.88 25.13 -7.25
CA CYS A 26 44.15 25.00 -5.82
C CYS A 26 44.86 26.28 -5.33
N PRO A 27 44.63 26.69 -4.08
CA PRO A 27 45.75 27.09 -3.25
C PRO A 27 45.78 26.33 -1.93
N SER A 28 46.96 25.81 -1.61
CA SER A 28 47.33 25.17 -0.35
C SER A 28 47.67 26.18 0.74
N ASN A 29 47.20 25.85 1.96
CA ASN A 29 47.80 26.01 3.31
C ASN A 29 48.47 27.33 3.73
N ALA A 30 48.09 27.87 4.89
CA ALA A 30 48.74 27.57 6.18
C ALA A 30 48.20 28.42 7.36
N ASP A 31 48.03 27.71 8.49
CA ASP A 31 48.28 28.06 9.89
C ASP A 31 47.62 29.23 10.64
N GLY A 32 47.09 28.88 11.83
CA GLY A 32 46.75 29.81 12.90
C GLY A 32 45.88 29.16 13.98
N GLY A 33 46.48 28.34 14.85
CA GLY A 33 45.77 27.65 15.93
C GLY A 33 45.29 28.56 17.06
N LEU A 34 44.28 28.10 17.79
CA LEU A 34 44.08 28.44 19.20
C LEU A 34 43.27 27.34 19.91
N SER A 35 43.92 26.82 20.94
CA SER A 35 43.43 25.88 21.95
C SER A 35 42.35 26.53 22.82
N ALA A 36 41.25 25.83 23.07
CA ALA A 36 40.44 26.00 24.27
C ALA A 36 39.84 24.65 24.68
N ALA A 37 40.31 24.14 25.81
CA ALA A 37 39.77 23.00 26.53
C ALA A 37 38.51 23.39 27.34
N LEU A 38 37.88 22.37 27.94
CA LEU A 38 36.69 22.33 28.81
C LEU A 38 35.41 21.97 28.02
N THR A 39 34.64 20.91 28.31
CA THR A 39 34.43 20.20 29.57
C THR A 39 33.81 18.83 29.28
N GLN A 40 34.25 17.81 30.00
CA GLN A 40 33.68 16.46 29.98
C GLN A 40 32.24 16.48 30.52
N GLY A 41 31.27 16.23 29.65
CA GLY A 41 29.91 15.81 30.01
C GLY A 41 29.83 14.29 29.94
N ARG A 42 29.75 13.64 31.10
CA ARG A 42 29.49 12.21 31.25
C ARG A 42 28.13 11.89 30.63
N TYR A 43 28.11 11.12 29.55
CA TYR A 43 26.90 10.43 29.09
C TYR A 43 26.99 8.97 29.53
N CYS A 44 26.05 8.55 30.37
CA CYS A 44 25.87 7.15 30.74
C CYS A 44 25.44 6.35 29.51
N PRO A 45 26.03 5.17 29.23
CA PRO A 45 25.50 4.27 28.22
C PRO A 45 24.16 3.71 28.70
N ASP A 46 23.14 3.88 27.87
CA ASP A 46 21.82 3.28 28.01
C ASP A 46 21.93 1.74 27.98
N PRO A 47 21.47 1.01 29.02
CA PRO A 47 21.61 -0.43 29.10
C PRO A 47 20.47 -1.14 28.34
N THR A 48 20.38 -0.95 27.02
CA THR A 48 19.58 -1.81 26.12
C THR A 48 20.26 -1.97 24.76
N GLN A 49 21.52 -2.39 24.75
CA GLN A 49 22.08 -3.13 23.61
C GLN A 49 21.94 -4.62 23.89
N ASN A 50 20.83 -5.18 23.41
CA ASN A 50 20.71 -6.58 23.06
C ASN A 50 19.64 -6.64 21.96
N ILE A 51 20.09 -6.50 20.71
CA ILE A 51 19.29 -6.75 19.52
C ILE A 51 19.09 -8.26 19.42
N PRO A 52 17.86 -8.80 19.46
CA PRO A 52 17.63 -10.21 19.19
C PRO A 52 17.82 -10.49 17.69
N ASP A 53 18.70 -11.44 17.40
CA ASP A 53 18.90 -12.05 16.09
C ASP A 53 17.61 -12.79 15.68
N PHE A 54 16.84 -12.24 14.73
CA PHE A 54 15.54 -12.78 14.30
C PHE A 54 15.63 -13.95 13.29
N ASN A 55 16.82 -14.53 13.08
CA ASN A 55 17.03 -15.66 12.17
C ASN A 55 17.04 -17.06 12.83
N LYS A 56 16.38 -17.24 13.99
CA LYS A 56 16.05 -18.57 14.50
C LYS A 56 14.55 -18.81 14.52
N GLY A 57 14.10 -19.72 13.67
CA GLY A 57 12.75 -20.25 13.65
C GLY A 57 12.33 -20.73 15.04
N PHE A 58 11.29 -20.09 15.57
CA PHE A 58 10.57 -20.58 16.74
C PHE A 58 9.62 -21.69 16.28
N SER A 59 10.08 -22.92 16.37
CA SER A 59 9.22 -24.09 16.52
C SER A 59 8.63 -24.04 17.94
N SER A 60 7.52 -23.31 18.14
CA SER A 60 6.72 -23.47 19.35
C SER A 60 5.49 -24.32 19.04
N SER A 61 5.63 -25.62 19.28
CA SER A 61 4.51 -26.54 19.41
C SER A 61 3.69 -26.15 20.63
N THR A 62 2.49 -25.59 20.42
CA THR A 62 1.50 -25.41 21.48
C THR A 62 0.89 -26.78 21.80
N ILE A 63 1.57 -27.55 22.65
CA ILE A 63 1.04 -28.78 23.23
C ILE A 63 0.13 -28.37 24.41
N PHE A 64 -1.17 -28.65 24.28
CA PHE A 64 -2.11 -28.55 25.39
C PHE A 64 -1.75 -29.58 26.49
N PRO A 65 -1.69 -29.22 27.78
CA PRO A 65 -1.42 -30.18 28.84
C PRO A 65 -2.66 -31.02 29.14
N ASN A 66 -2.52 -32.33 28.91
CA ASN A 66 -3.50 -33.35 29.26
C ASN A 66 -3.29 -33.74 30.74
N THR A 67 -4.23 -33.39 31.62
CA THR A 67 -4.23 -33.85 33.01
C THR A 67 -5.30 -34.94 33.18
N ASN A 68 -4.83 -36.18 33.32
CA ASN A 68 -5.65 -37.33 33.71
C ASN A 68 -5.61 -37.48 35.23
N THR A 69 -6.76 -37.44 35.91
CA THR A 69 -7.05 -38.32 37.05
C THR A 69 -8.55 -38.37 37.37
N HIS A 70 -9.02 -39.62 37.56
CA HIS A 70 -10.29 -40.10 38.11
C HIS A 70 -11.49 -40.37 37.17
N GLN A 71 -11.77 -41.67 37.09
CA GLN A 71 -12.82 -42.38 36.36
C GLN A 71 -14.25 -42.03 36.82
N ARG A 72 -15.15 -41.83 35.85
CA ARG A 72 -16.57 -42.26 35.90
C ARG A 72 -17.07 -42.52 34.46
N PRO A 73 -17.88 -43.55 34.20
CA PRO A 73 -18.25 -43.94 32.84
C PRO A 73 -19.52 -43.22 32.37
N GLY A 74 -19.51 -42.71 31.14
CA GLY A 74 -20.71 -42.30 30.42
C GLY A 74 -20.50 -41.03 29.58
N GLY A 75 -20.40 -41.20 28.25
CA GLY A 75 -20.46 -40.11 27.28
C GLY A 75 -19.37 -40.20 26.21
N ILE A 76 -19.72 -40.69 25.03
CA ILE A 76 -18.90 -40.64 23.83
C ILE A 76 -18.81 -39.17 23.40
N THR A 77 -17.68 -38.51 23.60
CA THR A 77 -17.39 -37.20 22.98
C THR A 77 -16.44 -37.42 21.81
N SER A 78 -16.99 -37.29 20.59
CA SER A 78 -16.23 -37.22 19.35
C SER A 78 -15.30 -36.00 19.37
N GLY A 79 -14.03 -36.18 19.03
CA GLY A 79 -13.10 -35.06 18.81
C GLY A 79 -13.57 -34.25 17.60
N GLY A 80 -14.08 -33.05 17.85
CA GLY A 80 -14.67 -32.20 16.81
C GLY A 80 -13.61 -31.73 15.81
N VAL A 81 -13.75 -32.15 14.56
CA VAL A 81 -13.03 -31.56 13.42
C VAL A 81 -13.54 -30.13 13.24
N THR A 82 -12.66 -29.13 13.31
CA THR A 82 -13.04 -27.73 13.04
C THR A 82 -13.47 -27.60 11.57
N LEU A 83 -14.72 -27.21 11.35
CA LEU A 83 -15.27 -26.96 10.02
C LEU A 83 -15.12 -25.49 9.64
N PHE A 84 -14.93 -25.26 8.35
CA PHE A 84 -14.82 -23.93 7.77
C PHE A 84 -15.99 -23.67 6.80
N ILE A 85 -16.36 -22.41 6.63
CA ILE A 85 -17.41 -21.95 5.72
C ILE A 85 -16.85 -20.95 4.71
N ALA A 86 -17.27 -21.05 3.45
CA ALA A 86 -16.97 -20.06 2.41
C ALA A 86 -17.69 -18.74 2.68
N LEU A 87 -16.92 -17.66 2.72
CA LEU A 87 -17.40 -16.29 2.87
C LEU A 87 -17.78 -15.65 1.53
N TYR A 88 -17.22 -16.17 0.44
CA TYR A 88 -17.40 -15.69 -0.93
C TYR A 88 -17.47 -16.86 -1.91
N ASP A 89 -17.97 -16.59 -3.11
CA ASP A 89 -17.84 -17.52 -4.23
C ASP A 89 -16.39 -17.53 -4.73
N TYR A 90 -15.92 -18.67 -5.23
CA TYR A 90 -14.60 -18.79 -5.83
C TYR A 90 -14.63 -19.74 -7.02
N ASP A 91 -14.21 -19.23 -8.18
CA ASP A 91 -13.99 -20.02 -9.37
C ASP A 91 -12.52 -20.46 -9.43
N ALA A 92 -12.30 -21.77 -9.57
CA ALA A 92 -10.97 -22.35 -9.75
C ALA A 92 -10.21 -21.67 -10.90
N ARG A 93 -8.97 -21.28 -10.64
CA ARG A 93 -8.08 -20.62 -11.62
C ARG A 93 -7.09 -21.60 -12.25
N THR A 94 -6.87 -22.72 -11.58
CA THR A 94 -6.03 -23.83 -12.02
C THR A 94 -6.76 -25.16 -11.80
N GLU A 95 -6.21 -26.24 -12.34
CA GLU A 95 -6.76 -27.60 -12.15
C GLU A 95 -6.59 -28.11 -10.72
N ASP A 96 -5.68 -27.53 -9.94
CA ASP A 96 -5.44 -27.91 -8.55
C ASP A 96 -6.39 -27.18 -7.56
N ASP A 97 -7.04 -26.12 -8.03
CA ASP A 97 -7.94 -25.30 -7.22
C ASP A 97 -9.33 -25.96 -7.10
N LEU A 98 -10.00 -25.73 -5.98
CA LEU A 98 -11.38 -26.16 -5.77
C LEU A 98 -12.34 -24.98 -5.99
N THR A 99 -13.24 -25.08 -6.98
CA THR A 99 -14.37 -24.14 -7.13
C THR A 99 -15.38 -24.34 -6.00
N PHE A 100 -15.90 -23.25 -5.44
CA PHE A 100 -16.93 -23.30 -4.41
C PHE A 100 -17.86 -22.09 -4.42
N GLN A 101 -19.02 -22.25 -3.77
CA GLN A 101 -20.00 -21.17 -3.58
C GLN A 101 -20.00 -20.68 -2.13
N LYS A 102 -20.39 -19.43 -1.93
CA LYS A 102 -20.56 -18.85 -0.60
C LYS A 102 -21.51 -19.70 0.24
N GLY A 103 -21.11 -19.96 1.49
CA GLY A 103 -21.84 -20.78 2.45
C GLY A 103 -21.49 -22.28 2.41
N GLU A 104 -20.75 -22.74 1.41
CA GLU A 104 -20.25 -24.11 1.33
C GLU A 104 -19.30 -24.41 2.49
N LYS A 105 -19.31 -25.66 2.98
CA LYS A 105 -18.52 -26.08 4.15
C LYS A 105 -17.35 -26.97 3.78
N PHE A 106 -16.25 -26.80 4.50
CA PHE A 106 -15.00 -27.50 4.24
C PHE A 106 -14.45 -28.17 5.49
N GLN A 107 -13.81 -29.32 5.26
CA GLN A 107 -12.79 -29.85 6.15
C GLN A 107 -11.42 -29.44 5.60
N ILE A 108 -10.61 -28.76 6.40
CA ILE A 108 -9.24 -28.42 6.01
C ILE A 108 -8.37 -29.66 6.19
N ILE A 109 -7.75 -30.11 5.09
CA ILE A 109 -6.83 -31.25 5.06
C ILE A 109 -5.43 -30.78 5.47
N ASN A 110 -4.98 -29.67 4.87
CA ASN A 110 -3.66 -29.09 5.12
C ASN A 110 -3.73 -27.56 5.12
N ASN A 111 -3.26 -26.94 6.21
CA ASN A 111 -3.18 -25.49 6.40
C ASN A 111 -1.75 -24.97 6.54
N THR A 112 -0.74 -25.78 6.24
CA THR A 112 0.67 -25.40 6.37
C THR A 112 1.09 -24.35 5.33
N GLU A 113 0.37 -24.25 4.21
CA GLU A 113 0.77 -23.46 3.05
C GLU A 113 0.29 -22.00 3.05
N GLY A 114 0.41 -21.27 4.16
CA GLY A 114 0.21 -19.81 4.18
C GLY A 114 -1.15 -19.38 3.59
N ASP A 115 -1.12 -18.70 2.44
CA ASP A 115 -2.30 -18.09 1.80
C ASP A 115 -3.25 -19.11 1.11
N TRP A 116 -2.80 -20.33 0.82
CA TRP A 116 -3.59 -21.39 0.17
C TRP A 116 -3.67 -22.63 1.05
N TRP A 117 -4.86 -23.20 1.23
CA TRP A 117 -5.07 -24.39 2.05
C TRP A 117 -5.67 -25.51 1.22
N GLU A 118 -5.26 -26.75 1.46
CA GLU A 118 -5.88 -27.93 0.88
C GLU A 118 -7.14 -28.25 1.69
N ALA A 119 -8.28 -28.33 1.02
CA ALA A 119 -9.57 -28.53 1.65
C ALA A 119 -10.40 -29.56 0.91
N ARG A 120 -11.31 -30.21 1.64
CA ARG A 120 -12.35 -31.07 1.09
C ARG A 120 -13.71 -30.42 1.30
N SER A 121 -14.44 -30.21 0.21
CA SER A 121 -15.83 -29.78 0.26
C SER A 121 -16.70 -30.89 0.87
N LEU A 122 -17.55 -30.52 1.83
CA LEU A 122 -18.52 -31.43 2.41
C LEU A 122 -19.76 -31.61 1.54
N ASP A 123 -20.00 -30.68 0.62
CA ASP A 123 -21.18 -30.67 -0.26
C ASP A 123 -20.92 -31.52 -1.51
N THR A 124 -19.74 -31.39 -2.11
CA THR A 124 -19.36 -32.13 -3.33
C THR A 124 -18.49 -33.35 -3.06
N GLY A 125 -17.81 -33.41 -1.90
CA GLY A 125 -16.87 -34.46 -1.53
C GLY A 125 -15.49 -34.37 -2.23
N HIS A 126 -15.31 -33.41 -3.14
CA HIS A 126 -14.06 -33.15 -3.86
C HIS A 126 -13.04 -32.42 -2.98
N SER A 127 -11.76 -32.60 -3.32
CA SER A 127 -10.64 -31.93 -2.66
C SER A 127 -9.86 -31.07 -3.65
N GLY A 128 -9.27 -29.99 -3.16
CA GLY A 128 -8.37 -29.11 -3.92
C GLY A 128 -7.91 -27.93 -3.07
N TYR A 129 -7.15 -27.02 -3.65
CA TYR A 129 -6.68 -25.82 -2.97
C TYR A 129 -7.74 -24.73 -2.96
N ILE A 130 -7.90 -24.09 -1.80
CA ILE A 130 -8.76 -22.93 -1.60
C ILE A 130 -7.97 -21.75 -1.04
N PRO A 131 -8.35 -20.50 -1.34
CA PRO A 131 -7.77 -19.35 -0.69
C PRO A 131 -8.14 -19.28 0.80
N SER A 132 -7.15 -19.21 1.68
CA SER A 132 -7.37 -19.16 3.13
C SER A 132 -8.19 -17.95 3.58
N ASN A 133 -8.05 -16.81 2.89
CA ASN A 133 -8.79 -15.57 3.17
C ASN A 133 -10.25 -15.58 2.68
N TYR A 134 -10.69 -16.67 2.04
CA TYR A 134 -12.08 -16.85 1.58
C TYR A 134 -12.92 -17.67 2.55
N VAL A 135 -12.30 -18.25 3.57
CA VAL A 135 -12.97 -19.13 4.53
C VAL A 135 -12.78 -18.65 5.96
N ALA A 136 -13.73 -19.00 6.82
CA ALA A 136 -13.63 -18.82 8.27
C ALA A 136 -14.16 -20.06 9.00
N PRO A 137 -13.74 -20.31 10.25
CA PRO A 137 -14.37 -21.34 11.06
C PRO A 137 -15.87 -21.05 11.26
N VAL A 138 -16.73 -22.07 11.13
CA VAL A 138 -18.20 -21.92 11.07
C VAL A 138 -18.80 -21.12 12.23
N ASP A 139 -18.33 -21.35 13.46
CA ASP A 139 -18.90 -20.73 14.68
C ASP A 139 -18.07 -19.53 15.18
N SER A 140 -17.29 -18.92 14.30
CA SER A 140 -16.38 -17.82 14.66
C SER A 140 -16.92 -16.46 14.23
N ILE A 141 -16.48 -15.40 14.92
CA ILE A 141 -16.79 -14.02 14.50
C ILE A 141 -16.28 -13.72 13.08
N GLN A 142 -15.27 -14.45 12.60
CA GLN A 142 -14.73 -14.33 11.26
C GLN A 142 -15.72 -14.77 10.17
N ALA A 143 -16.72 -15.60 10.51
CA ALA A 143 -17.78 -16.02 9.60
C ALA A 143 -18.86 -14.95 9.40
N GLU A 144 -18.91 -13.94 10.28
CA GLU A 144 -19.92 -12.89 10.24
C GLU A 144 -19.66 -11.89 9.11
N GLU A 145 -20.68 -11.59 8.31
CA GLU A 145 -20.55 -10.67 7.18
C GLU A 145 -20.18 -9.24 7.58
N TRP A 146 -20.55 -8.84 8.80
CA TRP A 146 -20.26 -7.52 9.36
C TRP A 146 -18.88 -7.45 10.02
N TYR A 147 -18.13 -8.55 10.11
CA TYR A 147 -16.80 -8.58 10.71
C TYR A 147 -15.69 -8.42 9.68
N PHE A 148 -14.89 -7.37 9.84
CA PHE A 148 -13.84 -6.96 8.91
C PHE A 148 -12.43 -7.28 9.39
N GLY A 149 -12.28 -7.96 10.53
CA GLY A 149 -10.97 -8.37 11.05
C GLY A 149 -10.06 -7.19 11.37
N LYS A 150 -8.78 -7.35 11.05
CA LYS A 150 -7.77 -6.30 11.17
C LYS A 150 -7.93 -5.27 10.05
N MET A 151 -8.82 -4.32 10.29
CA MET A 151 -9.07 -3.17 9.42
C MET A 151 -8.78 -1.87 10.16
N GLY A 152 -8.03 -0.98 9.51
CA GLY A 152 -7.72 0.33 10.06
C GLY A 152 -8.96 1.25 10.11
N ARG A 153 -8.97 2.22 11.02
CA ARG A 153 -10.06 3.19 11.15
C ARG A 153 -10.37 3.90 9.84
N LYS A 154 -9.34 4.39 9.15
CA LYS A 154 -9.50 5.14 7.89
C LYS A 154 -9.97 4.26 6.74
N ASP A 155 -9.51 3.00 6.67
CA ASP A 155 -10.03 2.03 5.70
C ASP A 155 -11.52 1.74 5.96
N ALA A 156 -11.93 1.63 7.22
CA ALA A 156 -13.34 1.47 7.59
C ALA A 156 -14.18 2.70 7.20
N GLU A 157 -13.67 3.92 7.43
CA GLU A 157 -14.32 5.16 7.02
C GLU A 157 -14.53 5.19 5.50
N ARG A 158 -13.50 4.87 4.72
CA ARG A 158 -13.58 4.79 3.24
C ARG A 158 -14.62 3.79 2.76
N GLN A 159 -14.64 2.58 3.34
CA GLN A 159 -15.61 1.57 2.93
C GLN A 159 -17.04 2.00 3.26
N LEU A 160 -17.27 2.53 4.46
CA LEU A 160 -18.59 2.96 4.91
C LEU A 160 -19.11 4.17 4.10
N LEU A 161 -18.25 5.14 3.79
CA LEU A 161 -18.60 6.34 3.02
C LEU A 161 -18.78 6.08 1.51
N GLY A 162 -18.61 4.84 1.05
CA GLY A 162 -18.92 4.44 -0.33
C GLY A 162 -20.37 4.80 -0.72
N SER A 163 -20.57 5.22 -1.96
CA SER A 163 -21.85 5.76 -2.46
C SER A 163 -23.04 4.79 -2.37
N THR A 164 -22.78 3.49 -2.26
CA THR A 164 -23.80 2.43 -2.17
C THR A 164 -24.34 2.21 -0.76
N ASN A 165 -23.68 2.75 0.26
CA ASN A 165 -24.07 2.57 1.66
C ASN A 165 -25.04 3.67 2.11
N GLN A 166 -25.91 3.33 3.04
CA GLN A 166 -26.89 4.25 3.62
C GLN A 166 -26.56 4.56 5.08
N ARG A 167 -27.23 5.56 5.65
CA ARG A 167 -27.15 5.83 7.08
C ARG A 167 -27.47 4.56 7.88
N GLY A 168 -26.69 4.27 8.92
CA GLY A 168 -26.82 3.05 9.73
C GLY A 168 -26.16 1.81 9.12
N THR A 169 -25.51 1.92 7.97
CA THR A 169 -24.57 0.87 7.51
C THR A 169 -23.39 0.78 8.48
N PHE A 170 -22.99 -0.43 8.85
CA PHE A 170 -21.98 -0.65 9.89
C PHE A 170 -21.00 -1.78 9.58
N LEU A 171 -19.90 -1.80 10.31
CA LEU A 171 -18.97 -2.91 10.38
C LEU A 171 -18.32 -3.02 11.77
N ILE A 172 -17.82 -4.19 12.12
CA ILE A 172 -16.99 -4.43 13.30
C ILE A 172 -15.59 -4.83 12.85
N ARG A 173 -14.59 -4.26 13.51
CA ARG A 173 -13.16 -4.48 13.25
C ARG A 173 -12.40 -4.63 14.56
N GLU A 174 -11.18 -5.14 14.49
CA GLU A 174 -10.26 -5.12 15.63
C GLU A 174 -9.93 -3.68 16.04
N SER A 175 -9.81 -3.45 17.34
CA SER A 175 -9.46 -2.13 17.87
C SER A 175 -7.97 -1.87 17.73
N GLU A 176 -7.60 -0.85 16.93
CA GLU A 176 -6.19 -0.43 16.75
C GLU A 176 -5.55 0.05 18.05
N THR A 177 -6.34 0.65 18.94
CA THR A 177 -5.85 1.24 20.20
C THR A 177 -5.80 0.26 21.37
N THR A 178 -6.39 -0.94 21.24
CA THR A 178 -6.50 -1.88 22.38
C THR A 178 -6.57 -3.30 21.88
N LYS A 179 -5.49 -4.04 22.13
CA LYS A 179 -5.33 -5.43 21.74
C LYS A 179 -6.44 -6.29 22.35
N GLY A 180 -7.10 -7.09 21.52
CA GLY A 180 -8.18 -7.99 21.93
C GLY A 180 -9.56 -7.33 22.12
N ALA A 181 -9.67 -6.01 21.91
CA ALA A 181 -10.95 -5.31 21.85
C ALA A 181 -11.41 -5.13 20.40
N TYR A 182 -12.69 -4.80 20.21
CA TYR A 182 -13.27 -4.51 18.90
C TYR A 182 -13.73 -3.05 18.79
N SER A 183 -13.98 -2.58 17.58
CA SER A 183 -14.57 -1.28 17.28
C SER A 183 -15.75 -1.45 16.34
N LEU A 184 -16.91 -0.91 16.71
CA LEU A 184 -18.09 -0.76 15.86
C LEU A 184 -18.00 0.58 15.12
N SER A 185 -18.03 0.54 13.79
CA SER A 185 -17.98 1.73 12.94
C SER A 185 -19.30 1.85 12.19
N ILE A 186 -19.95 3.02 12.23
CA ILE A 186 -21.30 3.24 11.69
C ILE A 186 -21.31 4.50 10.82
N ARG A 187 -21.86 4.40 9.60
CA ARG A 187 -22.15 5.57 8.77
C ARG A 187 -23.31 6.35 9.36
N ASP A 188 -23.09 7.64 9.57
CA ASP A 188 -24.09 8.58 10.05
C ASP A 188 -24.15 9.82 9.16
N TRP A 189 -25.14 10.67 9.38
CA TRP A 189 -25.32 11.92 8.66
C TRP A 189 -25.90 12.99 9.58
N ASP A 190 -25.38 14.21 9.48
CA ASP A 190 -25.95 15.40 10.12
C ASP A 190 -25.82 16.65 9.24
N ASP A 191 -26.60 17.70 9.54
CA ASP A 191 -26.67 18.93 8.74
C ASP A 191 -25.35 19.71 8.69
N ASN A 192 -24.47 19.55 9.69
CA ASN A 192 -23.24 20.32 9.81
C ASN A 192 -22.08 19.64 9.06
N LYS A 193 -21.99 18.32 9.13
CA LYS A 193 -20.87 17.50 8.62
C LYS A 193 -21.20 16.77 7.34
N GLY A 194 -22.48 16.60 7.02
CA GLY A 194 -22.93 15.67 5.99
C GLY A 194 -22.64 14.22 6.38
N ASP A 195 -22.34 13.38 5.38
CA ASP A 195 -21.97 11.98 5.58
C ASP A 195 -20.64 11.87 6.36
N HIS A 196 -20.68 11.12 7.47
CA HIS A 196 -19.50 10.86 8.29
C HIS A 196 -19.62 9.47 8.95
N VAL A 197 -18.60 9.06 9.70
CA VAL A 197 -18.57 7.77 10.39
C VAL A 197 -18.27 7.94 11.87
N LYS A 198 -19.05 7.27 12.72
CA LYS A 198 -18.86 7.23 14.17
C LYS A 198 -18.30 5.89 14.60
N HIS A 199 -17.37 5.93 15.55
CA HIS A 199 -16.67 4.74 16.07
C HIS A 199 -16.99 4.56 17.56
N TYR A 200 -17.42 3.35 17.93
CA TYR A 200 -17.72 2.93 19.29
C TYR A 200 -16.82 1.77 19.66
N LYS A 201 -16.20 1.85 20.84
CA LYS A 201 -15.30 0.80 21.32
C LYS A 201 -16.10 -0.30 21.98
N ILE A 202 -15.95 -1.52 21.49
CA ILE A 202 -16.52 -2.72 22.11
C ILE A 202 -15.43 -3.30 23.03
N ARG A 203 -15.69 -3.23 24.33
CA ARG A 203 -14.78 -3.74 25.36
C ARG A 203 -15.15 -5.16 25.72
N LYS A 204 -14.15 -5.95 26.11
CA LYS A 204 -14.32 -7.31 26.64
C LYS A 204 -14.25 -7.26 28.16
N LEU A 205 -15.12 -8.00 28.84
CA LEU A 205 -15.09 -8.16 30.29
C LEU A 205 -14.14 -9.30 30.70
N ASP A 206 -13.58 -9.23 31.91
CA ASP A 206 -12.65 -10.24 32.44
C ASP A 206 -13.31 -11.62 32.61
N ASN A 207 -14.60 -11.65 32.91
CA ASN A 207 -15.41 -12.87 33.06
C ASN A 207 -15.97 -13.42 31.73
N GLY A 208 -15.57 -12.83 30.59
CA GLY A 208 -16.20 -13.10 29.29
C GLY A 208 -17.39 -12.17 29.04
N GLY A 209 -17.68 -11.91 27.77
CA GLY A 209 -18.72 -10.96 27.35
C GLY A 209 -18.17 -9.62 26.85
N TYR A 210 -19.07 -8.84 26.23
CA TYR A 210 -18.79 -7.66 25.44
C TYR A 210 -19.78 -6.55 25.75
N TYR A 211 -19.32 -5.30 25.68
CA TYR A 211 -20.19 -4.13 25.87
C TYR A 211 -19.63 -2.87 25.19
N ILE A 212 -20.52 -1.93 24.87
CA ILE A 212 -20.16 -0.54 24.52
C ILE A 212 -20.40 0.37 25.73
N THR A 213 -21.56 0.22 26.39
CA THR A 213 -21.91 0.85 27.67
C THR A 213 -22.05 -0.19 28.76
N THR A 214 -21.64 0.11 29.98
CA THR A 214 -21.70 -0.85 31.10
C THR A 214 -23.14 -1.24 31.48
N ARG A 215 -24.13 -0.46 31.02
CA ARG A 215 -25.57 -0.72 31.19
C ARG A 215 -26.09 -1.91 30.37
N SER A 216 -25.42 -2.25 29.27
CA SER A 216 -25.82 -3.31 28.35
C SER A 216 -24.63 -4.21 28.04
N GLN A 217 -24.67 -5.43 28.57
CA GLN A 217 -23.61 -6.43 28.42
C GLN A 217 -24.15 -7.64 27.65
N PHE A 218 -23.30 -8.26 26.85
CA PHE A 218 -23.65 -9.35 25.94
C PHE A 218 -22.62 -10.47 26.05
N ASP A 219 -23.01 -11.73 25.91
CA ASP A 219 -22.06 -12.85 25.97
C ASP A 219 -21.20 -12.92 24.71
N THR A 220 -21.78 -12.55 23.56
CA THR A 220 -21.14 -12.57 22.24
C THR A 220 -21.30 -11.24 21.51
N VAL A 221 -20.43 -11.00 20.52
CA VAL A 221 -20.54 -9.80 19.67
C VAL A 221 -21.78 -9.90 18.76
N GLN A 222 -22.21 -11.11 18.38
CA GLN A 222 -23.44 -11.36 17.65
C GLN A 222 -24.67 -10.80 18.40
N GLN A 223 -24.82 -11.14 19.68
CA GLN A 223 -25.91 -10.62 20.51
C GLN A 223 -25.87 -9.09 20.63
N LEU A 224 -24.67 -8.51 20.71
CA LEU A 224 -24.50 -7.06 20.70
C LEU A 224 -25.02 -6.44 19.40
N VAL A 225 -24.68 -7.03 18.25
CA VAL A 225 -25.14 -6.56 16.93
C VAL A 225 -26.65 -6.70 16.80
N GLU A 226 -27.24 -7.83 17.20
CA GLU A 226 -28.69 -8.04 17.21
C GLU A 226 -29.41 -6.95 18.02
N HIS A 227 -28.94 -6.67 19.24
CA HIS A 227 -29.51 -5.63 20.10
C HIS A 227 -29.52 -4.24 19.44
N TYR A 228 -28.39 -3.84 18.85
CA TYR A 228 -28.25 -2.53 18.22
C TYR A 228 -28.89 -2.45 16.82
N THR A 229 -29.24 -3.60 16.24
CA THR A 229 -30.07 -3.71 15.04
C THR A 229 -31.55 -3.50 15.37
N GLU A 230 -32.02 -3.92 16.54
CA GLU A 230 -33.41 -3.67 16.97
C GLU A 230 -33.64 -2.21 17.39
N ARG A 231 -32.65 -1.59 18.05
CA ARG A 231 -32.77 -0.24 18.62
C ARG A 231 -31.42 0.46 18.70
N ALA A 232 -31.43 1.79 18.59
CA ALA A 232 -30.19 2.57 18.69
C ALA A 232 -29.54 2.47 20.08
N ALA A 233 -30.33 2.43 21.15
CA ALA A 233 -29.86 2.26 22.53
C ALA A 233 -28.62 3.13 22.87
N GLY A 234 -28.72 4.42 22.55
CA GLY A 234 -27.66 5.42 22.74
C GLY A 234 -26.78 5.67 21.51
N LEU A 235 -26.62 4.68 20.61
CA LEU A 235 -25.85 4.89 19.38
C LEU A 235 -26.45 6.01 18.53
N CYS A 236 -25.63 6.61 17.67
CA CYS A 236 -26.05 7.68 16.76
C CYS A 236 -27.23 7.30 15.86
N CYS A 237 -27.35 6.03 15.52
CA CYS A 237 -28.48 5.45 14.82
C CYS A 237 -28.54 3.93 15.07
N ARG A 238 -29.68 3.32 14.75
CA ARG A 238 -29.85 1.86 14.69
C ARG A 238 -28.93 1.28 13.60
N LEU A 239 -28.42 0.07 13.83
CA LEU A 239 -27.74 -0.70 12.79
C LEU A 239 -28.77 -1.15 11.74
N ILE A 240 -28.57 -0.78 10.48
CA ILE A 240 -29.54 -1.05 9.40
C ILE A 240 -29.05 -2.15 8.45
N GLY A 241 -27.76 -2.17 8.13
CA GLY A 241 -27.19 -3.18 7.25
C GLY A 241 -25.68 -3.27 7.38
N ASN A 242 -25.13 -4.43 7.08
CA ASN A 242 -23.70 -4.64 7.03
C ASN A 242 -23.06 -3.87 5.86
N CYS A 243 -21.87 -3.34 6.07
CA CYS A 243 -21.05 -2.79 5.01
C CYS A 243 -20.75 -3.90 4.01
N LYS A 244 -20.94 -3.63 2.71
CA LYS A 244 -20.62 -4.60 1.68
C LYS A 244 -19.11 -4.78 1.60
N ARG A 245 -18.67 -6.01 1.88
CA ARG A 245 -17.27 -6.40 1.74
C ARG A 245 -16.97 -6.63 0.27
N GLY A 246 -15.95 -5.96 -0.25
CA GLY A 246 -15.38 -6.34 -1.55
C GLY A 246 -14.80 -7.75 -1.47
N MET A 247 -14.78 -8.45 -2.60
CA MET A 247 -14.11 -9.75 -2.69
C MET A 247 -12.63 -9.59 -2.29
N PRO A 248 -12.09 -10.41 -1.37
CA PRO A 248 -10.70 -10.29 -0.97
C PRO A 248 -9.79 -10.47 -2.18
N LYS A 249 -8.76 -9.63 -2.31
CA LYS A 249 -7.72 -9.87 -3.31
C LYS A 249 -6.90 -11.09 -2.89
N LEU A 250 -6.59 -11.96 -3.84
CA LEU A 250 -5.61 -13.03 -3.60
C LEU A 250 -4.21 -12.43 -3.63
N ALA A 251 -3.36 -12.85 -2.70
CA ALA A 251 -1.97 -12.40 -2.64
C ALA A 251 -1.15 -12.90 -3.84
N ASP A 252 -1.50 -14.08 -4.37
CA ASP A 252 -0.81 -14.77 -5.45
C ASP A 252 -1.82 -15.30 -6.49
N LEU A 253 -1.34 -15.73 -7.68
CA LEU A 253 -2.19 -16.26 -8.76
C LEU A 253 -2.72 -17.66 -8.46
N SER A 254 -1.85 -18.52 -7.92
CA SER A 254 -2.14 -19.88 -7.45
C SER A 254 -1.10 -20.35 -6.43
N VAL A 255 -1.36 -21.50 -5.81
CA VAL A 255 -0.41 -22.19 -4.92
C VAL A 255 0.96 -22.42 -5.57
N LYS A 256 0.99 -22.82 -6.85
CA LYS A 256 2.23 -23.06 -7.61
C LYS A 256 3.05 -21.79 -7.82
N THR A 257 2.37 -20.64 -7.98
CA THR A 257 3.06 -19.36 -8.19
C THR A 257 3.71 -18.77 -6.94
N LYS A 258 3.39 -19.30 -5.75
CA LYS A 258 3.97 -18.87 -4.47
C LYS A 258 5.49 -19.06 -4.44
N ASP A 259 5.94 -20.24 -4.89
CA ASP A 259 7.36 -20.62 -4.91
C ASP A 259 7.96 -20.60 -6.33
N MET A 260 7.16 -20.86 -7.36
CA MET A 260 7.57 -20.80 -8.78
C MET A 260 6.85 -19.65 -9.51
N TRP A 261 7.48 -18.49 -9.52
CA TRP A 261 6.91 -17.22 -10.01
C TRP A 261 7.16 -16.96 -11.51
N GLU A 262 8.02 -17.77 -12.12
CA GLU A 262 8.17 -17.80 -13.58
C GLU A 262 7.00 -18.59 -14.16
N ILE A 263 6.22 -17.93 -15.01
CA ILE A 263 5.06 -18.53 -15.68
C ILE A 263 5.33 -18.66 -17.18
N PRO A 264 4.76 -19.68 -17.85
CA PRO A 264 4.87 -19.80 -19.30
C PRO A 264 4.15 -18.63 -19.98
N ARG A 265 4.76 -18.07 -21.03
CA ARG A 265 4.20 -16.91 -21.75
C ARG A 265 2.81 -17.20 -22.32
N GLU A 266 2.55 -18.44 -22.70
CA GLU A 266 1.30 -18.93 -23.28
C GLU A 266 0.13 -18.88 -22.28
N SER A 267 0.42 -18.84 -20.98
CA SER A 267 -0.61 -18.63 -19.94
C SER A 267 -1.18 -17.21 -19.93
N LEU A 268 -0.57 -16.27 -20.67
CA LEU A 268 -0.95 -14.87 -20.69
C LEU A 268 -1.57 -14.48 -22.03
N GLN A 269 -2.76 -13.93 -21.97
CA GLN A 269 -3.40 -13.26 -23.10
C GLN A 269 -3.31 -11.75 -22.93
N LEU A 270 -2.59 -11.06 -23.83
CA LEU A 270 -2.59 -9.59 -23.89
C LEU A 270 -3.85 -9.12 -24.60
N ILE A 271 -4.68 -8.31 -23.95
CA ILE A 271 -6.01 -7.94 -24.47
C ILE A 271 -6.06 -6.48 -24.89
N LYS A 272 -5.68 -5.55 -24.01
CA LYS A 272 -5.78 -4.11 -24.27
C LYS A 272 -4.50 -3.41 -23.86
N LYS A 273 -3.89 -2.67 -24.78
CA LYS A 273 -2.76 -1.80 -24.46
C LYS A 273 -3.25 -0.66 -23.56
N LEU A 274 -2.62 -0.50 -22.40
CA LEU A 274 -2.92 0.54 -21.41
C LEU A 274 -2.01 1.76 -21.56
N GLY A 275 -0.74 1.52 -21.90
CA GLY A 275 0.24 2.59 -22.00
C GLY A 275 1.51 2.19 -22.73
N ASN A 276 2.34 3.19 -23.01
CA ASN A 276 3.66 3.03 -23.58
C ASN A 276 4.63 3.91 -22.80
N GLY A 277 5.61 3.29 -22.15
CA GLY A 277 6.65 3.96 -21.38
C GLY A 277 8.01 3.91 -22.08
N GLN A 278 9.01 4.50 -21.41
CA GLN A 278 10.39 4.48 -21.90
C GLN A 278 10.94 3.05 -22.05
N PHE A 279 10.61 2.18 -21.08
CA PHE A 279 11.14 0.83 -20.96
C PHE A 279 10.33 -0.24 -21.71
N GLY A 280 9.14 0.10 -22.20
CA GLY A 280 8.27 -0.80 -22.95
C GLY A 280 6.79 -0.49 -22.76
N GLU A 281 5.93 -1.47 -22.97
CA GLU A 281 4.48 -1.26 -23.02
C GLU A 281 3.79 -1.86 -21.80
N VAL A 282 2.63 -1.32 -21.44
CA VAL A 282 1.78 -1.89 -20.39
C VAL A 282 0.47 -2.33 -21.01
N TRP A 283 0.05 -3.55 -20.72
CA TRP A 283 -1.13 -4.20 -21.24
C TRP A 283 -2.03 -4.68 -20.11
N MET A 284 -3.34 -4.58 -20.28
CA MET A 284 -4.30 -5.39 -19.54
C MET A 284 -4.36 -6.74 -20.23
N GLY A 285 -4.24 -7.80 -19.45
CA GLY A 285 -4.31 -9.17 -19.92
C GLY A 285 -5.11 -10.08 -18.99
N MET A 286 -5.20 -11.35 -19.40
CA MET A 286 -5.78 -12.43 -18.60
C MET A 286 -4.73 -13.52 -18.42
N TRP A 287 -4.53 -13.94 -17.18
CA TRP A 287 -3.77 -15.14 -16.85
C TRP A 287 -4.71 -16.35 -16.78
N ASN A 288 -4.35 -17.43 -17.49
CA ASN A 288 -5.14 -18.66 -17.67
C ASN A 288 -6.60 -18.42 -18.10
N GLY A 289 -6.88 -17.28 -18.76
CA GLY A 289 -8.24 -16.90 -19.14
C GLY A 289 -9.18 -16.54 -17.98
N THR A 290 -8.74 -16.65 -16.72
CA THR A 290 -9.59 -16.48 -15.53
C THR A 290 -9.27 -15.19 -14.76
N THR A 291 -7.99 -14.81 -14.67
CA THR A 291 -7.55 -13.76 -13.75
C THR A 291 -7.06 -12.53 -14.51
N LYS A 292 -7.69 -11.38 -14.27
CA LYS A 292 -7.28 -10.11 -14.88
C LYS A 292 -5.99 -9.60 -14.26
N VAL A 293 -5.02 -9.24 -15.12
CA VAL A 293 -3.68 -8.79 -14.71
C VAL A 293 -3.21 -7.59 -15.53
N ALA A 294 -2.23 -6.85 -15.00
CA ALA A 294 -1.46 -5.88 -15.77
C ALA A 294 -0.10 -6.51 -16.15
N VAL A 295 0.25 -6.48 -17.44
CA VAL A 295 1.47 -7.04 -17.99
C VAL A 295 2.32 -5.91 -18.55
N LYS A 296 3.47 -5.64 -17.91
CA LYS A 296 4.48 -4.71 -18.42
C LYS A 296 5.50 -5.49 -19.24
N THR A 297 5.63 -5.15 -20.51
CA THR A 297 6.61 -5.74 -21.42
C THR A 297 7.86 -4.87 -21.44
N LEU A 298 9.03 -5.48 -21.37
CA LEU A 298 10.31 -4.77 -21.53
C LEU A 298 10.83 -4.95 -22.96
N LYS A 299 11.37 -3.88 -23.55
CA LYS A 299 12.01 -3.97 -24.85
C LYS A 299 13.28 -4.83 -24.74
N PRO A 300 13.60 -5.67 -25.74
CA PRO A 300 14.84 -6.44 -25.76
C PRO A 300 16.07 -5.55 -25.55
N GLY A 301 17.01 -6.00 -24.74
CA GLY A 301 18.23 -5.24 -24.41
C GLY A 301 18.04 -4.08 -23.43
N THR A 302 16.88 -3.93 -22.78
CA THR A 302 16.68 -2.93 -21.70
C THR A 302 17.48 -3.28 -20.45
N MET A 303 17.56 -4.56 -20.11
CA MET A 303 18.32 -5.10 -18.97
C MET A 303 18.59 -6.60 -19.20
N SER A 304 19.59 -7.18 -18.52
CA SER A 304 19.80 -8.63 -18.59
C SER A 304 18.73 -9.36 -17.77
N PRO A 305 18.36 -10.61 -18.14
CA PRO A 305 17.43 -11.41 -17.35
C PRO A 305 17.88 -11.57 -15.90
N GLU A 306 19.17 -11.74 -15.63
CA GLU A 306 19.70 -11.93 -14.26
C GLU A 306 19.44 -10.70 -13.38
N ALA A 307 19.79 -9.51 -13.89
CA ALA A 307 19.53 -8.25 -13.19
C ALA A 307 18.03 -8.02 -12.98
N PHE A 308 17.20 -8.48 -13.92
CA PHE A 308 15.75 -8.41 -13.80
C PHE A 308 15.20 -9.33 -12.71
N LEU A 309 15.69 -10.58 -12.63
CA LEU A 309 15.25 -11.51 -11.61
C LEU A 309 15.61 -11.01 -10.19
N GLU A 310 16.77 -10.36 -10.03
CA GLU A 310 17.14 -9.69 -8.77
C GLU A 310 16.16 -8.56 -8.39
N GLU A 311 15.78 -7.71 -9.35
CA GLU A 311 14.78 -6.64 -9.12
C GLU A 311 13.39 -7.22 -8.79
N ALA A 312 12.98 -8.28 -9.48
CA ALA A 312 11.72 -8.96 -9.21
C ALA A 312 11.69 -9.60 -7.81
N GLN A 313 12.84 -10.10 -7.30
CA GLN A 313 12.94 -10.60 -5.94
C GLN A 313 12.72 -9.51 -4.89
N ILE A 314 13.19 -8.28 -5.14
CA ILE A 314 12.90 -7.12 -4.27
C ILE A 314 11.39 -6.86 -4.24
N MET A 315 10.76 -6.79 -5.42
CA MET A 315 9.32 -6.57 -5.52
C MET A 315 8.51 -7.67 -4.82
N LYS A 316 8.99 -8.93 -4.83
CA LYS A 316 8.37 -10.04 -4.11
C LYS A 316 8.42 -9.86 -2.59
N ARG A 317 9.52 -9.33 -2.05
CA ARG A 317 9.72 -9.14 -0.60
C ARG A 317 8.87 -7.99 -0.05
N LEU A 318 8.66 -6.94 -0.85
CA LEU A 318 7.89 -5.76 -0.44
C LEU A 318 6.38 -5.99 -0.62
N ARG A 319 5.74 -6.57 0.39
CA ARG A 319 4.29 -6.81 0.43
C ARG A 319 3.60 -5.81 1.36
N HIS A 320 2.76 -4.95 0.79
CA HIS A 320 1.97 -3.97 1.54
C HIS A 320 0.74 -3.53 0.75
N ASP A 321 -0.37 -3.24 1.44
CA ASP A 321 -1.66 -2.90 0.81
C ASP A 321 -1.63 -1.66 -0.10
N LYS A 322 -0.64 -0.79 0.11
CA LYS A 322 -0.43 0.45 -0.67
C LYS A 322 0.73 0.35 -1.66
N LEU A 323 1.24 -0.86 -1.90
CA LEU A 323 2.14 -1.19 -3.00
C LEU A 323 1.40 -2.09 -4.01
N VAL A 324 1.72 -1.93 -5.29
CA VAL A 324 1.23 -2.82 -6.35
C VAL A 324 1.86 -4.19 -6.20
N GLN A 325 1.03 -5.22 -6.07
CA GLN A 325 1.47 -6.60 -5.88
C GLN A 325 2.06 -7.16 -7.20
N LEU A 326 3.30 -7.65 -7.12
CA LEU A 326 3.89 -8.52 -8.13
C LEU A 326 3.28 -9.92 -7.99
N TYR A 327 2.76 -10.46 -9.08
CA TYR A 327 2.20 -11.81 -9.15
C TYR A 327 3.19 -12.82 -9.75
N ALA A 328 3.80 -12.49 -10.88
CA ALA A 328 4.64 -13.41 -11.64
C ALA A 328 5.53 -12.66 -12.64
N VAL A 329 6.46 -13.37 -13.27
CA VAL A 329 7.18 -12.87 -14.46
C VAL A 329 7.26 -13.89 -15.57
N VAL A 330 7.61 -13.40 -16.76
CA VAL A 330 8.23 -14.20 -17.82
C VAL A 330 9.66 -13.72 -17.96
N SER A 331 10.62 -14.59 -17.66
CA SER A 331 12.06 -14.30 -17.64
C SER A 331 12.69 -14.31 -19.05
N GLU A 332 12.12 -15.10 -19.96
CA GLU A 332 12.55 -15.15 -21.36
C GLU A 332 12.23 -13.83 -22.10
N GLU A 333 13.13 -13.39 -22.98
CA GLU A 333 12.88 -12.19 -23.79
C GLU A 333 11.73 -12.40 -24.80
N PRO A 334 10.82 -11.42 -24.98
CA PRO A 334 10.74 -10.17 -24.22
C PRO A 334 10.21 -10.40 -22.79
N ILE A 335 10.90 -9.83 -21.80
CA ILE A 335 10.59 -10.01 -20.36
C ILE A 335 9.23 -9.39 -20.04
N TYR A 336 8.40 -10.12 -19.29
CA TYR A 336 7.09 -9.64 -18.79
C TYR A 336 7.07 -9.55 -17.26
N ILE A 337 6.51 -8.46 -16.73
CA ILE A 337 6.20 -8.28 -15.31
C ILE A 337 4.68 -8.33 -15.16
N ILE A 338 4.17 -9.25 -14.35
CA ILE A 338 2.74 -9.47 -14.13
C ILE A 338 2.38 -8.97 -12.75
N THR A 339 1.46 -8.00 -12.70
CA THR A 339 1.03 -7.33 -11.47
C THR A 339 -0.50 -7.31 -11.37
N GLU A 340 -1.02 -6.94 -10.20
CA GLU A 340 -2.44 -6.66 -10.06
C GLU A 340 -2.90 -5.55 -11.03
N PHE A 341 -4.08 -5.75 -11.63
CA PHE A 341 -4.68 -4.73 -12.49
C PHE A 341 -5.38 -3.65 -11.66
N MET A 342 -5.05 -2.39 -11.91
CA MET A 342 -5.64 -1.22 -11.27
C MET A 342 -6.59 -0.51 -12.24
N SER A 343 -7.88 -0.53 -11.92
CA SER A 343 -8.99 -0.21 -12.83
C SER A 343 -9.00 1.24 -13.34
N GLN A 344 -8.52 2.19 -12.54
CA GLN A 344 -8.54 3.62 -12.86
C GLN A 344 -7.21 4.14 -13.44
N GLY A 345 -6.25 3.25 -13.71
CA GLY A 345 -4.97 3.63 -14.30
C GLY A 345 -4.09 4.45 -13.37
N SER A 346 -3.28 5.35 -13.93
CA SER A 346 -2.37 6.20 -13.14
C SER A 346 -3.13 7.33 -12.43
N LEU A 347 -2.65 7.73 -11.26
CA LEU A 347 -3.20 8.88 -10.52
C LEU A 347 -3.13 10.16 -11.35
N LEU A 348 -2.07 10.31 -12.15
CA LEU A 348 -1.92 11.46 -13.04
C LEU A 348 -3.08 11.54 -14.05
N ASP A 349 -3.36 10.45 -14.75
CA ASP A 349 -4.43 10.40 -15.75
C ASP A 349 -5.81 10.49 -15.06
N PHE A 350 -5.97 9.83 -13.92
CA PHE A 350 -7.18 9.90 -13.12
C PHE A 350 -7.52 11.33 -12.67
N LEU A 351 -6.51 12.12 -12.24
CA LEU A 351 -6.69 13.52 -11.84
C LEU A 351 -6.96 14.45 -13.04
N LYS A 352 -6.34 14.17 -14.19
CA LYS A 352 -6.43 15.04 -15.38
C LYS A 352 -7.65 14.78 -16.24
N ASP A 353 -7.95 13.52 -16.50
CA ASP A 353 -8.87 13.09 -17.56
C ASP A 353 -9.95 12.14 -17.03
N GLY A 354 -9.87 11.72 -15.76
CA GLY A 354 -10.82 10.83 -15.11
C GLY A 354 -11.72 11.52 -14.07
N GLU A 355 -12.36 10.70 -13.23
CA GLU A 355 -13.24 11.15 -12.13
C GLU A 355 -12.49 11.94 -11.05
N GLY A 356 -11.15 11.95 -11.08
CA GLY A 356 -10.28 12.68 -10.16
C GLY A 356 -10.44 14.20 -10.22
N GLN A 357 -10.99 14.74 -11.32
CA GLN A 357 -11.23 16.18 -11.48
C GLN A 357 -12.17 16.71 -10.39
N ASP A 358 -13.23 15.98 -10.07
CA ASP A 358 -14.28 16.40 -9.14
C ASP A 358 -13.95 16.12 -7.67
N LEU A 359 -12.81 15.47 -7.38
CA LEU A 359 -12.43 15.15 -6.01
C LEU A 359 -12.23 16.40 -5.16
N LYS A 360 -12.79 16.37 -3.96
CA LYS A 360 -12.64 17.41 -2.96
C LYS A 360 -11.36 17.19 -2.14
N LEU A 361 -10.94 18.24 -1.44
CA LEU A 361 -9.74 18.21 -0.61
C LEU A 361 -9.66 17.00 0.34
N PRO A 362 -10.74 16.57 1.05
CA PRO A 362 -10.66 15.39 1.92
C PRO A 362 -10.23 14.11 1.20
N GLN A 363 -10.73 13.90 -0.03
CA GLN A 363 -10.37 12.74 -0.83
C GLN A 363 -8.92 12.82 -1.32
N LEU A 364 -8.46 14.02 -1.72
CA LEU A 364 -7.07 14.22 -2.13
C LEU A 364 -6.07 14.00 -0.98
N VAL A 365 -6.42 14.44 0.23
CA VAL A 365 -5.62 14.21 1.44
C VAL A 365 -5.61 12.74 1.84
N ASP A 366 -6.73 12.03 1.73
CA ASP A 366 -6.77 10.58 1.97
C ASP A 366 -5.90 9.83 0.95
N MET A 367 -5.95 10.18 -0.34
CA MET A 367 -5.05 9.61 -1.36
C MET A 367 -3.58 9.88 -1.03
N ALA A 368 -3.24 11.08 -0.55
CA ALA A 368 -1.90 11.39 -0.08
C ALA A 368 -1.49 10.54 1.14
N ALA A 369 -2.39 10.36 2.11
CA ALA A 369 -2.16 9.52 3.29
C ALA A 369 -1.88 8.06 2.90
N GLN A 370 -2.66 7.52 1.95
CA GLN A 370 -2.46 6.18 1.41
C GLN A 370 -1.07 6.00 0.77
N ILE A 371 -0.61 7.00 -0.01
CA ILE A 371 0.72 6.98 -0.62
C ILE A 371 1.81 7.11 0.46
N ALA A 372 1.63 7.99 1.44
CA ALA A 372 2.55 8.13 2.57
C ALA A 372 2.68 6.82 3.36
N ALA A 373 1.58 6.09 3.59
CA ALA A 373 1.60 4.78 4.24
C ALA A 373 2.41 3.73 3.45
N GLY A 374 2.29 3.71 2.12
CA GLY A 374 3.12 2.87 1.26
C GLY A 374 4.61 3.23 1.34
N MET A 375 4.94 4.52 1.33
CA MET A 375 6.32 5.00 1.46
C MET A 375 6.90 4.81 2.87
N ALA A 376 6.09 4.89 3.93
CA ALA A 376 6.50 4.58 5.30
C ALA A 376 6.85 3.10 5.44
N TYR A 377 6.13 2.22 4.74
CA TYR A 377 6.52 0.82 4.63
C TYR A 377 7.86 0.66 3.90
N ILE A 378 8.06 1.32 2.75
CA ILE A 378 9.34 1.31 2.02
C ILE A 378 10.51 1.81 2.89
N GLU A 379 10.29 2.90 3.65
CA GLU A 379 11.25 3.47 4.61
C GLU A 379 11.65 2.44 5.68
N ARG A 380 10.67 1.77 6.32
CA ARG A 380 10.94 0.72 7.33
C ARG A 380 11.68 -0.49 6.78
N MET A 381 11.50 -0.79 5.49
CA MET A 381 12.18 -1.88 4.81
C MET A 381 13.59 -1.48 4.32
N ASN A 382 14.03 -0.24 4.54
CA ASN A 382 15.31 0.33 4.07
C ASN A 382 15.46 0.34 2.54
N TYR A 383 14.39 0.66 1.82
CA TYR A 383 14.40 0.83 0.36
C TYR A 383 14.19 2.30 -0.05
N ILE A 384 14.56 2.63 -1.30
CA ILE A 384 14.31 3.95 -1.92
C ILE A 384 13.55 3.73 -3.23
N HIS A 385 12.46 4.46 -3.46
CA HIS A 385 11.68 4.39 -4.69
C HIS A 385 12.36 5.08 -5.88
N ARG A 386 12.91 6.28 -5.71
CA ARG A 386 13.66 7.09 -6.71
C ARG A 386 12.86 7.72 -7.86
N ASP A 387 11.61 7.33 -8.07
CA ASP A 387 10.73 7.88 -9.11
C ASP A 387 9.30 8.06 -8.57
N LEU A 388 9.17 8.62 -7.37
CA LEU A 388 7.85 8.86 -6.76
C LEU A 388 7.18 10.08 -7.40
N ARG A 389 6.07 9.85 -8.10
CA ARG A 389 5.24 10.88 -8.76
C ARG A 389 3.87 10.34 -9.10
N ALA A 390 2.89 11.21 -9.40
CA ALA A 390 1.53 10.78 -9.71
C ALA A 390 1.43 9.78 -10.88
N ALA A 391 2.36 9.83 -11.84
CA ALA A 391 2.40 8.87 -12.95
C ALA A 391 2.71 7.42 -12.51
N ASN A 392 3.38 7.25 -11.36
CA ASN A 392 3.76 5.95 -10.79
C ASN A 392 2.89 5.55 -9.60
N ILE A 393 1.78 6.26 -9.36
CA ILE A 393 0.73 5.82 -8.44
C ILE A 393 -0.42 5.30 -9.29
N LEU A 394 -0.94 4.12 -8.96
CA LEU A 394 -2.11 3.55 -9.61
C LEU A 394 -3.34 3.67 -8.71
N VAL A 395 -4.49 3.92 -9.33
CA VAL A 395 -5.77 4.09 -8.66
C VAL A 395 -6.67 2.89 -8.97
N GLY A 396 -7.24 2.31 -7.91
CA GLY A 396 -8.20 1.21 -7.99
C GLY A 396 -9.59 1.67 -7.59
N ASP A 397 -10.46 0.71 -7.33
CA ASP A 397 -11.83 0.98 -6.87
C ASP A 397 -11.82 1.67 -5.50
N ASN A 398 -12.85 2.47 -5.21
CA ASN A 398 -12.98 3.24 -3.97
C ASN A 398 -11.78 4.15 -3.65
N LEU A 399 -11.15 4.72 -4.69
CA LEU A 399 -10.01 5.64 -4.58
C LEU A 399 -8.78 5.02 -3.87
N VAL A 400 -8.64 3.69 -3.90
CA VAL A 400 -7.46 3.03 -3.37
C VAL A 400 -6.24 3.39 -4.20
N CYS A 401 -5.22 3.95 -3.57
CA CYS A 401 -3.95 4.30 -4.19
C CYS A 401 -2.88 3.27 -3.88
N LYS A 402 -2.16 2.81 -4.89
CA LYS A 402 -1.01 1.93 -4.74
C LYS A 402 0.20 2.46 -5.50
N ILE A 403 1.36 2.38 -4.87
CA ILE A 403 2.64 2.75 -5.47
C ILE A 403 3.07 1.65 -6.44
N ALA A 404 3.36 2.02 -7.68
CA ALA A 404 3.87 1.15 -8.73
C ALA A 404 5.32 1.49 -9.08
N ASP A 405 5.94 0.70 -9.95
CA ASP A 405 7.29 0.96 -10.49
C ASP A 405 8.41 1.15 -9.44
N PHE A 406 8.18 0.68 -8.21
CA PHE A 406 9.21 0.51 -7.19
C PHE A 406 10.15 -0.68 -7.50
N GLY A 407 9.99 -1.36 -8.64
CA GLY A 407 10.94 -2.38 -9.11
C GLY A 407 12.31 -1.82 -9.49
N LEU A 408 12.40 -0.50 -9.72
CA LEU A 408 13.68 0.22 -9.85
C LEU A 408 14.23 0.68 -8.49
N ALA A 409 13.53 0.36 -7.39
CA ALA A 409 14.02 0.59 -6.04
C ALA A 409 15.23 -0.30 -5.77
N ARG A 410 16.19 0.21 -5.00
CA ARG A 410 17.37 -0.56 -4.61
C ARG A 410 17.52 -0.57 -3.10
N LEU A 411 17.99 -1.70 -2.58
CA LEU A 411 18.41 -1.84 -1.20
C LEU A 411 19.58 -0.89 -0.93
N ILE A 412 19.56 -0.24 0.22
CA ILE A 412 20.70 0.55 0.70
C ILE A 412 21.38 -0.22 1.84
N GLU A 413 22.70 -0.43 1.73
CA GLU A 413 23.50 -0.98 2.83
C GLU A 413 24.10 0.15 3.70
N ASP A 414 24.41 1.32 3.12
CA ASP A 414 25.09 2.45 3.79
C ASP A 414 24.38 3.81 3.62
N ASN A 415 23.04 3.85 3.73
CA ASN A 415 22.19 5.05 3.66
C ASN A 415 22.27 5.95 2.39
N GLU A 416 23.18 5.71 1.44
CA GLU A 416 23.28 6.43 0.17
C GLU A 416 23.48 5.51 -1.04
N TYR A 417 22.94 5.91 -2.19
CA TYR A 417 23.28 5.34 -3.49
C TYR A 417 23.74 6.44 -4.45
N THR A 418 24.81 6.17 -5.22
CA THR A 418 25.32 7.07 -6.27
C THR A 418 24.96 6.56 -7.67
N ALA A 419 24.19 7.34 -8.44
CA ALA A 419 23.84 6.98 -9.82
C ALA A 419 25.02 7.08 -10.81
N ARG A 420 25.00 6.27 -11.88
CA ARG A 420 25.97 6.35 -13.00
C ARG A 420 25.71 7.61 -13.85
N GLN A 421 26.77 8.25 -14.35
CA GLN A 421 26.68 9.40 -15.26
C GLN A 421 25.83 9.07 -16.51
N GLY A 422 24.89 9.95 -16.87
CA GLY A 422 24.06 9.83 -18.07
C GLY A 422 22.65 9.26 -17.88
N ALA A 423 22.23 8.94 -16.65
CA ALA A 423 20.86 8.49 -16.37
C ALA A 423 19.84 9.64 -16.53
N LYS A 424 18.71 9.36 -17.20
CA LYS A 424 17.60 10.30 -17.38
C LYS A 424 16.64 10.17 -16.20
N PHE A 425 16.47 11.24 -15.43
CA PHE A 425 15.57 11.31 -14.28
C PHE A 425 14.48 12.37 -14.48
N PRO A 426 13.32 12.25 -13.82
CA PRO A 426 12.27 13.27 -13.84
C PRO A 426 12.67 14.49 -13.01
N ILE A 427 13.55 15.34 -13.57
CA ILE A 427 14.21 16.46 -12.88
C ILE A 427 13.29 17.29 -11.97
N LYS A 428 12.04 17.53 -12.37
CA LYS A 428 11.08 18.34 -11.59
C LYS A 428 10.61 17.69 -10.28
N TRP A 429 10.76 16.38 -10.14
CA TRP A 429 10.44 15.62 -8.93
C TRP A 429 11.68 15.27 -8.13
N THR A 430 12.85 15.29 -8.75
CA THR A 430 14.11 14.88 -8.13
C THR A 430 14.64 15.94 -7.15
N ALA A 431 15.03 15.50 -5.96
CA ALA A 431 15.68 16.35 -4.97
C ALA A 431 17.02 16.92 -5.50
N PRO A 432 17.45 18.13 -5.10
CA PRO A 432 18.65 18.77 -5.64
C PRO A 432 19.91 17.92 -5.44
N GLU A 433 20.09 17.29 -4.27
CA GLU A 433 21.23 16.42 -4.00
C GLU A 433 21.26 15.16 -4.88
N ALA A 434 20.08 14.62 -5.21
CA ALA A 434 19.94 13.49 -6.10
C ALA A 434 20.18 13.88 -7.57
N ALA A 435 19.73 15.05 -7.99
CA ALA A 435 19.91 15.55 -9.36
C ALA A 435 21.35 15.99 -9.65
N LEU A 436 22.01 16.65 -8.69
CA LEU A 436 23.36 17.21 -8.86
C LEU A 436 24.47 16.21 -8.58
N TYR A 437 24.32 15.42 -7.51
CA TYR A 437 25.38 14.55 -7.01
C TYR A 437 25.04 13.06 -7.14
N GLY A 438 23.86 12.75 -7.68
CA GLY A 438 23.40 11.37 -7.83
C GLY A 438 23.11 10.69 -6.49
N ARG A 439 22.98 11.42 -5.38
CA ARG A 439 22.73 10.90 -4.03
C ARG A 439 21.25 10.64 -3.78
N PHE A 440 20.82 9.39 -3.96
CA PHE A 440 19.45 8.97 -3.69
C PHE A 440 19.35 8.36 -2.30
N THR A 441 18.36 8.84 -1.54
CA THR A 441 18.03 8.39 -0.19
C THR A 441 16.51 8.42 0.01
N ILE A 442 15.99 7.85 1.11
CA ILE A 442 14.57 8.00 1.44
C ILE A 442 14.16 9.48 1.60
N LYS A 443 15.08 10.36 2.00
CA LYS A 443 14.84 11.81 2.10
C LYS A 443 14.71 12.49 0.73
N SER A 444 15.33 11.93 -0.31
CA SER A 444 15.10 12.37 -1.70
C SER A 444 13.70 11.94 -2.21
N ASP A 445 13.16 10.83 -1.71
CA ASP A 445 11.76 10.45 -1.97
C ASP A 445 10.78 11.35 -1.20
N VAL A 446 11.13 11.79 0.02
CA VAL A 446 10.32 12.77 0.77
C VAL A 446 10.16 14.07 -0.02
N TRP A 447 11.22 14.55 -0.68
CA TRP A 447 11.14 15.68 -1.60
C TRP A 447 10.15 15.41 -2.75
N SER A 448 10.29 14.24 -3.39
CA SER A 448 9.44 13.80 -4.49
C SER A 448 7.96 13.72 -4.07
N PHE A 449 7.69 13.27 -2.84
CA PHE A 449 6.36 13.26 -2.24
C PHE A 449 5.80 14.68 -2.08
N GLY A 450 6.61 15.64 -1.64
CA GLY A 450 6.20 17.06 -1.61
C GLY A 450 5.76 17.56 -2.99
N ILE A 451 6.46 17.18 -4.06
CA ILE A 451 6.06 17.50 -5.44
C ILE A 451 4.76 16.78 -5.81
N LEU A 452 4.61 15.50 -5.46
CA LEU A 452 3.39 14.73 -5.68
C LEU A 452 2.16 15.38 -5.01
N LEU A 453 2.30 15.93 -3.80
CA LEU A 453 1.22 16.67 -3.13
C LEU A 453 0.77 17.87 -3.97
N THR A 454 1.69 18.55 -4.69
CA THR A 454 1.30 19.62 -5.61
C THR A 454 0.51 19.09 -6.80
N GLU A 455 0.87 17.91 -7.33
CA GLU A 455 0.11 17.28 -8.42
C GLU A 455 -1.33 16.96 -7.96
N LEU A 456 -1.50 16.42 -6.75
CA LEU A 456 -2.83 16.14 -6.18
C LEU A 456 -3.69 17.41 -6.10
N ILE A 457 -3.17 18.46 -5.47
CA ILE A 457 -3.93 19.71 -5.24
C ILE A 457 -4.20 20.47 -6.54
N THR A 458 -3.29 20.38 -7.51
CA THR A 458 -3.41 21.08 -8.79
C THR A 458 -4.06 20.24 -9.90
N LYS A 459 -4.59 19.06 -9.58
CA LYS A 459 -5.25 18.16 -10.54
C LYS A 459 -4.32 17.72 -11.68
N GLY A 460 -3.11 17.29 -11.31
CA GLY A 460 -2.10 16.75 -12.22
C GLY A 460 -1.37 17.81 -13.05
N ARG A 461 -1.44 19.10 -12.70
CA ARG A 461 -0.63 20.10 -13.43
C ARG A 461 0.86 19.78 -13.30
N VAL A 462 1.59 20.05 -14.39
CA VAL A 462 3.05 19.85 -14.42
C VAL A 462 3.70 20.76 -13.38
N PRO A 463 4.58 20.24 -12.49
CA PRO A 463 5.30 21.05 -11.52
C PRO A 463 6.13 22.15 -12.19
N TYR A 464 6.36 23.24 -11.45
CA TYR A 464 7.11 24.41 -11.93
C TYR A 464 6.61 24.90 -13.32
N PRO A 465 5.35 25.36 -13.40
CA PRO A 465 4.76 25.76 -14.67
C PRO A 465 5.58 26.89 -15.31
N GLY A 466 5.84 26.77 -16.61
CA GLY A 466 6.63 27.73 -17.38
C GLY A 466 8.15 27.56 -17.29
N MET A 467 8.66 26.65 -16.46
CA MET A 467 10.11 26.37 -16.35
C MET A 467 10.47 25.04 -17.04
N ASN A 468 11.59 25.04 -17.77
CA ASN A 468 12.22 23.82 -18.29
C ASN A 468 13.08 23.12 -17.22
N ASN A 469 13.57 21.91 -17.49
CA ASN A 469 14.30 21.11 -16.50
C ASN A 469 15.57 21.79 -15.97
N ARG A 470 16.31 22.51 -16.82
CA ARG A 470 17.53 23.20 -16.43
C ARG A 470 17.21 24.39 -15.52
N GLU A 471 16.21 25.18 -15.89
CA GLU A 471 15.75 26.33 -15.09
C GLU A 471 15.25 25.88 -13.71
N VAL A 472 14.52 24.78 -13.63
CA VAL A 472 14.06 24.24 -12.34
C VAL A 472 15.23 23.91 -11.43
N LEU A 473 16.25 23.21 -11.95
CA LEU A 473 17.42 22.85 -11.16
C LEU A 473 18.16 24.09 -10.63
N GLU A 474 18.43 25.06 -11.51
CA GLU A 474 19.11 26.31 -11.15
C GLU A 474 18.31 27.14 -10.12
N GLN A 475 16.98 27.22 -10.25
CA GLN A 475 16.13 27.99 -9.34
C GLN A 475 15.99 27.30 -7.97
N VAL A 476 15.79 25.98 -7.97
CA VAL A 476 15.66 25.19 -6.73
C VAL A 476 16.95 25.27 -5.90
N GLU A 477 18.12 25.23 -6.54
CA GLU A 477 19.43 25.41 -5.90
C GLU A 477 19.59 26.80 -5.27
N ARG A 478 19.05 27.84 -5.92
CA ARG A 478 18.97 29.23 -5.41
C ARG A 478 17.93 29.42 -4.29
N GLY A 479 17.21 28.37 -3.92
CA GLY A 479 16.23 28.40 -2.82
C GLY A 479 14.79 28.66 -3.26
N TYR A 480 14.51 28.74 -4.56
CA TYR A 480 13.12 28.85 -5.04
C TYR A 480 12.31 27.61 -4.65
N ARG A 481 11.06 27.82 -4.21
CA ARG A 481 10.04 26.79 -3.99
C ARG A 481 8.74 27.23 -4.61
N MET A 482 7.91 26.28 -5.05
CA MET A 482 6.61 26.62 -5.62
C MET A 482 5.71 27.34 -4.60
N PRO A 483 5.02 28.42 -5.00
CA PRO A 483 4.08 29.11 -4.12
C PRO A 483 2.87 28.22 -3.82
N CYS A 484 2.12 28.58 -2.77
CA CYS A 484 0.89 27.91 -2.41
C CYS A 484 -0.12 27.97 -3.57
N ALA A 485 -0.61 26.81 -4.01
CA ALA A 485 -1.56 26.73 -5.11
C ALA A 485 -2.95 27.27 -4.69
N PRO A 486 -3.74 27.85 -5.62
CA PRO A 486 -5.11 28.25 -5.32
C PRO A 486 -5.94 27.08 -4.79
N GLY A 487 -6.66 27.29 -3.69
CA GLY A 487 -7.47 26.25 -3.02
C GLY A 487 -6.67 25.28 -2.13
N CYS A 488 -5.35 25.41 -2.05
CA CYS A 488 -4.53 24.66 -1.12
C CYS A 488 -4.60 25.28 0.29
N PRO A 489 -4.90 24.51 1.35
CA PRO A 489 -4.76 25.00 2.70
C PRO A 489 -3.30 25.31 3.06
N ALA A 490 -3.09 26.35 3.87
CA ALA A 490 -1.76 26.78 4.28
C ALA A 490 -0.97 25.67 5.01
N SER A 491 -1.63 24.90 5.87
CA SER A 491 -1.00 23.78 6.61
C SER A 491 -0.50 22.67 5.68
N LEU A 492 -1.22 22.38 4.59
CA LEU A 492 -0.77 21.40 3.61
C LEU A 492 0.38 21.93 2.75
N HIS A 493 0.37 23.23 2.40
CA HIS A 493 1.51 23.86 1.73
C HIS A 493 2.75 23.91 2.62
N GLU A 494 2.58 24.18 3.92
CA GLU A 494 3.67 24.13 4.89
C GLU A 494 4.29 22.72 4.96
N LEU A 495 3.48 21.67 4.93
CA LEU A 495 3.97 20.29 4.83
C LEU A 495 4.83 20.08 3.55
N MET A 496 4.40 20.61 2.40
CA MET A 496 5.18 20.56 1.16
C MET A 496 6.53 21.28 1.31
N VAL A 497 6.54 22.47 1.92
CA VAL A 497 7.78 23.24 2.17
C VAL A 497 8.72 22.48 3.10
N GLN A 498 8.20 21.77 4.11
CA GLN A 498 8.99 20.90 4.98
C GLN A 498 9.60 19.71 4.22
N CYS A 499 8.88 19.14 3.24
CA CYS A 499 9.44 18.13 2.33
C CYS A 499 10.55 18.69 1.43
N TRP A 500 10.53 19.99 1.13
CA TRP A 500 11.52 20.63 0.25
C TRP A 500 12.61 21.41 0.98
N ARG A 501 12.88 21.08 2.25
CA ARG A 501 14.05 21.63 2.95
C ARG A 501 15.34 21.29 2.19
N ARG A 502 16.27 22.25 2.20
CA ARG A 502 17.55 22.14 1.48
C ARG A 502 18.33 20.94 2.01
N GLU A 503 18.54 20.90 3.32
CA GLU A 503 19.20 19.79 3.99
C GLU A 503 18.27 18.58 4.07
N ALA A 504 18.74 17.43 3.61
CA ALA A 504 17.94 16.21 3.52
C ALA A 504 17.49 15.70 4.90
N ASP A 505 18.34 15.82 5.91
CA ASP A 505 18.08 15.36 7.28
C ASP A 505 17.03 16.19 8.01
N GLU A 506 16.78 17.42 7.57
CA GLU A 506 15.74 18.28 8.14
C GLU A 506 14.32 17.93 7.64
N ARG A 507 14.22 17.09 6.60
CA ARG A 507 12.93 16.64 6.06
C ARG A 507 12.34 15.57 6.97
N HIS A 508 11.03 15.60 7.20
CA HIS A 508 10.35 14.61 8.06
C HIS A 508 10.44 13.17 7.51
N THR A 509 10.15 12.18 8.34
CA THR A 509 10.00 10.77 7.93
C THR A 509 8.66 10.52 7.25
N PHE A 510 8.52 9.45 6.48
CA PHE A 510 7.23 9.09 5.91
C PHE A 510 6.23 8.64 6.98
N GLU A 511 6.70 8.07 8.09
CA GLU A 511 5.86 7.78 9.25
C GLU A 511 5.17 9.05 9.80
N TYR A 512 5.92 10.16 9.93
CA TYR A 512 5.34 11.44 10.33
C TYR A 512 4.35 11.97 9.29
N LEU A 513 4.71 11.93 8.00
CA LEU A 513 3.85 12.40 6.92
C LEU A 513 2.54 11.62 6.85
N GLN A 514 2.60 10.29 7.05
CA GLN A 514 1.43 9.43 7.14
C GLN A 514 0.52 9.87 8.29
N SER A 515 1.05 9.96 9.52
CA SER A 515 0.27 10.34 10.70
C SER A 515 -0.37 11.73 10.54
N PHE A 516 0.40 12.71 10.04
CA PHE A 516 -0.11 14.06 9.80
C PHE A 516 -1.29 14.08 8.82
N LEU A 517 -1.20 13.33 7.71
CA LEU A 517 -2.23 13.30 6.68
C LEU A 517 -3.46 12.49 7.10
N GLU A 518 -3.27 11.39 7.83
CA GLU A 518 -4.37 10.61 8.40
C GLU A 518 -5.20 11.46 9.39
N ASP A 519 -4.53 12.26 10.22
CA ASP A 519 -5.18 13.08 11.25
C ASP A 519 -5.57 14.50 10.82
N TYR A 520 -5.36 14.83 9.54
CA TYR A 520 -5.49 16.18 9.01
C TYR A 520 -6.85 16.86 9.28
N PHE A 521 -7.94 16.09 9.32
CA PHE A 521 -9.29 16.59 9.62
C PHE A 521 -9.83 16.15 11.00
N THR A 522 -9.14 15.27 11.71
CA THR A 522 -9.65 14.64 12.95
C THR A 522 -9.10 15.24 14.25
N ALA A 523 -8.09 16.12 14.18
CA ALA A 523 -7.40 16.66 15.36
C ALA A 523 -8.30 17.42 16.38
N THR A 524 -9.56 17.72 16.06
CA THR A 524 -10.50 18.45 16.94
C THR A 524 -11.61 17.58 17.55
N GLU A 525 -11.74 16.30 17.20
CA GLU A 525 -12.85 15.44 17.65
C GLU A 525 -12.39 14.24 18.48
N PRO A 526 -13.18 13.78 19.47
CA PRO A 526 -12.85 12.58 20.22
C PRO A 526 -12.83 11.37 19.29
N GLN A 527 -11.73 10.61 19.33
CA GLN A 527 -11.52 9.47 18.44
C GLN A 527 -12.59 8.37 18.59
N TYR A 528 -13.17 8.21 19.78
CA TYR A 528 -14.26 7.29 20.05
C TYR A 528 -15.40 8.03 20.75
N GLN A 529 -16.64 7.64 20.46
CA GLN A 529 -17.79 8.18 21.18
C GLN A 529 -17.81 7.66 22.63
N PRO A 530 -18.04 8.54 23.63
CA PRO A 530 -18.07 8.13 25.03
C PRO A 530 -19.26 7.22 25.31
N GLY A 531 -19.04 6.19 26.13
CA GLY A 531 -20.10 5.27 26.55
C GLY A 531 -21.04 5.85 27.63
N GLU A 532 -20.67 6.98 28.25
CA GLU A 532 -21.35 7.52 29.44
C GLU A 532 -22.68 8.23 29.14
N ASN A 533 -22.92 8.59 27.87
CA ASN A 533 -24.18 9.19 27.40
C ASN A 533 -25.12 8.17 26.73
N LEU A 534 -24.78 6.87 26.75
CA LEU A 534 -25.51 5.76 26.10
C LEU A 534 -26.45 5.02 27.06
#